data_AF-A0A066V5W4-F1
#
_entry.id   AF-A0A066V5W4-F1
#
_cell.length_a   1.000
_cell.length_b   1.000
_cell.length_c   1.000
_cell.angle_alpha   90.00
_cell.angle_beta   90.00
_cell.angle_gamma   90.00
#
_symmetry.space_group_name_H-M   'P 1'
#
loop_
_entity.id
_entity.type
_entity.pdbx_description
1 polymer ?
#
loop_
_entity_poly.entity_id
_entity_poly.type
_entity_poly.pdbx_seq_one_letter_code
_entity_poly.pdbx_strand_id
1 'polypeptide(L)'
;VLGRISAWTCTVLYMTSRLPQIWVNLSRRSVEGLSILLFLSAFMGNLLYTISILVNPRSSGPGARAYLAESTPFLLGSGGTLIFDLIIVAQW
;
A
#
# COMPACT_ATOMS: atom_id res chain seq x y z
N VAL A 1 -3.80 -21.81 -3.27
CA VAL A 1 -2.76 -21.46 -4.27
C VAL A 1 -3.19 -20.26 -5.13
N LEU A 2 -4.31 -20.34 -5.85
CA LEU A 2 -4.86 -19.23 -6.66
C LEU A 2 -4.96 -17.90 -5.89
N GLY A 3 -5.56 -17.89 -4.69
CA GLY A 3 -5.69 -16.68 -3.88
C GLY A 3 -4.37 -16.03 -3.45
N ARG A 4 -3.30 -16.83 -3.26
CA ARG A 4 -1.97 -16.29 -2.93
C ARG A 4 -1.33 -15.64 -4.16
N ILE A 5 -1.44 -16.29 -5.33
CA ILE A 5 -0.93 -15.74 -6.58
C ILE A 5 -1.64 -14.42 -6.92
N SER A 6 -2.97 -14.39 -6.82
CA SER A 6 -3.74 -13.16 -7.08
C SER A 6 -3.40 -12.04 -6.11
N ALA A 7 -3.17 -12.34 -4.82
CA ALA A 7 -2.75 -11.35 -3.83
C ALA A 7 -1.39 -10.73 -4.20
N TRP A 8 -0.38 -11.56 -4.51
CA TRP A 8 0.94 -11.07 -4.93
C TRP A 8 0.89 -10.29 -6.25
N THR A 9 0.12 -10.74 -7.24
CA THR A 9 -0.07 -9.99 -8.50
C THR A 9 -0.70 -8.63 -8.24
N CYS A 10 -1.75 -8.57 -7.41
CA CYS A 10 -2.39 -7.31 -7.03
C CYS A 10 -1.40 -6.37 -6.32
N THR A 11 -0.64 -6.88 -5.35
CA THR A 11 0.40 -6.13 -4.64
C THR A 11 1.42 -5.52 -5.59
N VAL A 12 1.95 -6.31 -6.53
CA VAL A 12 2.92 -5.83 -7.52
C VAL A 12 2.30 -4.77 -8.43
N LEU A 13 1.10 -5.00 -8.96
CA LEU A 13 0.41 -4.02 -9.81
C LEU A 13 0.12 -2.72 -9.07
N TYR A 14 -0.33 -2.81 -7.81
CA TYR A 14 -0.68 -1.66 -7.01
C TYR A 14 0.55 -0.82 -6.66
N MET A 15 1.64 -1.45 -6.20
CA MET A 15 2.91 -0.77 -5.95
C MET A 15 3.52 -0.20 -7.24
N THR A 16 3.51 -0.97 -8.32
CA THR A 16 4.05 -0.54 -9.62
C THR A 16 3.22 0.58 -10.22
N SER A 17 1.92 0.73 -9.91
CA SER A 17 1.14 1.87 -10.41
C SER A 17 1.62 3.22 -9.84
N ARG A 18 2.15 3.21 -8.61
CA ARG A 18 2.59 4.43 -7.91
C ARG A 18 3.98 4.91 -8.35
N LEU A 19 4.87 3.99 -8.71
CA LEU A 19 6.24 4.31 -9.12
C LEU A 19 6.32 5.19 -10.40
N PRO A 20 5.67 4.87 -11.53
CA PRO A 20 5.60 5.71 -12.71
C PRO A 20 4.94 7.05 -12.42
N GLN A 21 3.94 7.08 -11.54
CA GLN A 21 3.26 8.32 -11.16
C GLN A 21 4.22 9.28 -10.44
N ILE A 22 4.97 8.77 -9.45
CA ILE A 22 6.05 9.52 -8.78
C ILE A 22 7.09 10.03 -9.77
N TRP A 23 7.50 9.17 -10.72
CA TRP A 23 8.49 9.53 -11.73
C TRP A 23 8.01 10.64 -12.66
N VAL A 24 6.78 10.53 -13.18
CA VAL A 24 6.20 11.53 -14.08
C VAL A 24 5.99 12.86 -13.36
N ASN A 25 5.50 12.84 -12.12
CA ASN A 25 5.37 14.04 -11.29
C ASN A 25 6.73 14.73 -11.10
N LEU A 26 7.78 13.96 -10.80
CA LEU A 26 9.14 14.48 -10.65
C LEU A 26 9.68 15.07 -11.95
N SER A 27 9.46 14.39 -13.09
CA SER A 27 9.90 14.85 -14.41
C SER A 27 9.16 16.11 -14.87
N ARG A 28 7.87 16.26 -14.54
CA ARG A 28 7.06 17.42 -14.90
C ARG A 28 7.21 18.59 -13.91
N ARG A 29 7.74 18.33 -12.70
CA ARG A 29 7.75 19.26 -11.55
C ARG A 29 6.38 19.89 -11.27
N SER A 30 5.33 19.16 -11.60
CA SER A 30 3.95 19.61 -11.45
C SER A 30 3.07 18.40 -11.18
N VAL A 31 2.13 18.60 -10.25
CA VAL A 31 1.11 17.64 -9.82
C VAL A 31 -0.28 18.08 -10.31
N GLU A 32 -0.32 18.94 -11.33
CA GLU A 32 -1.55 19.48 -11.91
C GLU A 32 -2.47 18.36 -12.44
N GLY A 33 -3.73 18.39 -12.00
CA GLY A 33 -4.73 17.36 -12.30
C GLY A 33 -4.82 16.22 -11.26
N LEU A 34 -3.98 16.20 -10.22
CA LEU A 34 -4.08 15.24 -9.12
C LEU A 34 -4.94 15.77 -7.97
N SER A 35 -5.88 14.95 -7.50
CA SER A 35 -6.66 15.23 -6.30
C SER A 35 -5.91 14.76 -5.06
N ILE A 36 -5.40 15.73 -4.29
CA ILE A 36 -4.72 15.46 -3.01
C ILE A 36 -5.63 14.72 -2.00
N LEU A 37 -6.93 15.00 -2.03
CA LEU A 37 -7.92 14.35 -1.16
C LEU A 37 -8.08 12.86 -1.48
N LEU A 38 -7.97 12.47 -2.76
CA LEU A 38 -7.97 11.06 -3.13
C LEU A 38 -6.74 10.33 -2.59
N PHE A 39 -5.57 10.97 -2.63
CA PHE A 39 -4.35 10.41 -2.05
C PHE A 39 -4.41 10.30 -0.53
N LEU A 40 -4.88 11.34 0.16
CA LEU A 40 -5.04 11.32 1.61
C LEU A 40 -6.07 10.27 2.07
N SER A 41 -7.18 10.13 1.35
CA SER A 41 -8.19 9.11 1.67
C SER A 41 -7.68 7.69 1.41
N ALA A 42 -6.97 7.46 0.30
CA ALA A 42 -6.31 6.19 0.02
C ALA A 42 -5.24 5.86 1.07
N PHE A 43 -4.41 6.85 1.46
CA PHE A 43 -3.42 6.72 2.52
C PHE A 43 -4.09 6.30 3.84
N MET A 44 -5.15 6.99 4.25
CA MET A 44 -5.87 6.67 5.48
C MET A 44 -6.46 5.26 5.43
N GLY A 45 -7.05 4.86 4.30
CA GLY A 45 -7.58 3.51 4.10
C GLY A 45 -6.50 2.43 4.21
N ASN A 46 -5.35 2.62 3.53
CA ASN A 46 -4.21 1.71 3.59
C ASN A 46 -3.58 1.65 4.99
N LEU A 47 -3.55 2.77 5.71
CA LEU A 47 -3.03 2.86 7.07
C LEU A 47 -3.93 2.06 8.03
N LEU A 48 -5.24 2.33 8.00
CA LEU A 48 -6.21 1.61 8.82
C LEU A 48 -6.23 0.12 8.52
N TYR A 49 -6.11 -0.26 7.24
CA TYR A 49 -6.05 -1.67 6.84
C TYR A 49 -4.78 -2.36 7.36
N THR A 50 -3.62 -1.70 7.24
CA THR A 50 -2.35 -2.21 7.78
C THR A 50 -2.43 -2.37 9.30
N ILE A 51 -2.96 -1.38 10.01
CA ILE A 51 -3.17 -1.44 11.47
C ILE A 51 -4.13 -2.59 11.83
N SER A 52 -5.21 -2.78 11.07
CA SER A 52 -6.18 -3.87 11.30
C SER A 52 -5.52 -5.25 11.26
N ILE A 53 -4.59 -5.48 10.33
CA ILE A 53 -3.81 -6.73 10.25
C ILE A 53 -2.89 -6.88 11.46
N LEU A 54 -2.21 -5.81 11.88
CA LEU A 54 -1.26 -5.83 12.99
C LEU A 54 -1.94 -6.01 14.36
N VAL A 55 -3.08 -5.35 14.57
CA VAL A 55 -3.86 -5.40 15.81
C VAL A 55 -4.74 -6.66 15.89
N ASN A 56 -4.86 -7.43 14.81
CA ASN A 56 -5.64 -8.65 14.80
C ASN A 56 -5.15 -9.62 15.89
N PRO A 57 -6.01 -10.18 16.76
CA PRO A 57 -5.58 -11.14 17.79
C PRO A 57 -4.81 -12.36 17.23
N ARG A 58 -5.03 -12.70 15.95
CA ARG A 58 -4.27 -13.75 15.25
C ARG A 58 -2.81 -13.38 14.99
N SER A 59 -2.40 -12.12 15.13
CA SER A 59 -1.03 -11.65 14.96
C SER A 59 -0.12 -11.93 16.17
N SER A 60 -0.70 -12.19 17.35
CA SER A 60 0.05 -12.36 18.61
C SER A 60 -0.11 -13.74 19.25
N GLY A 61 -0.97 -14.61 18.71
CA GLY A 61 -1.26 -15.94 19.27
C GLY A 61 -0.42 -17.09 18.69
N PRO A 62 -0.69 -18.34 19.13
CA PRO A 62 -0.14 -19.54 18.50
C PRO A 62 -0.60 -19.61 17.04
N GLY A 63 0.34 -19.53 16.08
CA GLY A 63 0.04 -19.43 14.65
C GLY A 63 0.19 -18.03 14.05
N ALA A 64 0.60 -17.03 14.85
CA ALA A 64 0.90 -15.67 14.39
C ALA A 64 1.80 -15.62 13.15
N ARG A 65 2.87 -16.43 13.14
CA ARG A 65 3.80 -16.49 12.01
C ARG A 65 3.12 -16.94 10.71
N ALA A 66 2.17 -17.87 10.78
CA ALA A 66 1.43 -18.34 9.60
C ALA A 66 0.45 -17.26 9.11
N TYR A 67 -0.29 -16.62 10.02
CA TYR A 67 -1.20 -15.53 9.70
C TYR A 67 -0.46 -14.33 9.06
N LEU A 68 0.68 -13.93 9.63
CA LEU A 68 1.50 -12.86 9.09
C LEU A 68 2.10 -13.24 7.73
N ALA A 69 2.53 -14.49 7.54
CA ALA A 69 3.04 -14.97 6.26
C ALA A 69 1.97 -14.94 5.15
N GLU A 70 0.72 -15.27 5.48
CA GLU A 70 -0.40 -15.15 4.55
C GLU A 70 -0.80 -13.69 4.29
N SER A 71 -0.68 -12.83 5.29
CA SER A 71 -1.00 -11.40 5.21
C SER A 71 0.13 -10.56 4.60
N THR A 72 1.30 -11.15 4.37
CA THR A 72 2.50 -10.48 3.83
C THR A 72 2.27 -9.72 2.51
N PRO A 73 1.62 -10.27 1.46
CA PRO A 73 1.34 -9.51 0.25
C PRO A 73 0.45 -8.29 0.51
N PHE A 74 -0.50 -8.40 1.43
CA PHE A 74 -1.38 -7.29 1.81
C PHE A 74 -0.61 -6.21 2.58
N LEU A 75 0.22 -6.59 3.55
CA LEU A 75 1.09 -5.68 4.30
C LEU A 75 2.10 -4.96 3.39
N LEU A 76 2.69 -5.67 2.42
CA LEU A 76 3.56 -5.06 1.41
C LEU A 76 2.80 -4.13 0.48
N GLY A 77 1.60 -4.53 0.05
CA GLY A 77 0.74 -3.72 -0.80
C GLY A 77 0.32 -2.43 -0.11
N SER A 78 -0.45 -2.54 0.97
CA SER A 78 -0.96 -1.37 1.69
C SER A 78 0.16 -0.58 2.35
N GLY A 79 1.04 -1.24 3.11
CA GLY A 79 2.13 -0.59 3.83
C GLY A 79 3.19 0.02 2.91
N GLY A 80 3.57 -0.68 1.83
CA GLY A 80 4.47 -0.14 0.82
C GLY A 80 3.88 1.07 0.09
N THR A 81 2.57 1.05 -0.19
CA THR A 81 1.91 2.21 -0.80
C THR A 81 1.82 3.42 0.11
N LEU A 82 1.84 3.27 1.45
CA LEU A 82 1.90 4.42 2.36
C LEU A 82 3.14 5.28 2.10
N ILE A 83 4.29 4.64 1.87
CA ILE A 83 5.53 5.34 1.56
C ILE A 83 5.39 6.10 0.24
N PHE A 84 4.82 5.47 -0.79
CA PHE A 84 4.61 6.10 -2.08
C PHE A 84 3.61 7.26 -2.03
N ASP A 85 2.50 7.09 -1.30
CA ASP A 85 1.51 8.15 -1.13
C ASP A 85 2.11 9.34 -0.37
N LEU A 86 2.96 9.11 0.65
CA LEU A 86 3.70 10.19 1.33
C LEU A 86 4.69 10.91 0.40
N ILE A 87 5.39 10.18 -0.47
CA ILE A 87 6.27 10.79 -1.48
C ILE A 87 5.47 11.69 -2.43
N ILE A 88 4.30 11.23 -2.89
CA ILE A 88 3.45 12.02 -3.79
C ILE A 88 2.89 13.25 -3.08
N VAL A 89 2.49 13.14 -1.80
CA VAL A 89 2.08 14.28 -0.99
C VAL A 89 3.23 15.27 -0.81
N ALA A 90 4.46 14.81 -0.63
CA ALA A 90 5.65 15.66 -0.53
C ALA A 90 6.07 16.32 -1.86
N GLN A 91 5.60 15.80 -3.01
CA GLN A 91 5.81 16.41 -4.33
C GLN A 91 4.81 17.52 -4.67
N TRP A 92 3.74 17.66 -3.88
CA TRP A 92 2.73 18.72 -4.01
C TRP A 92 3.21 20.01 -3.35
#